data_AF-A0A435FCQ7-F1
#
_entry.id   AF-A0A435FCQ7-F1
#
_cell.length_a   1.000
_cell.length_b   1.000
_cell.length_c   1.000
_cell.angle_alpha   90.00
_cell.angle_beta   90.00
_cell.angle_gamma   90.00
#
_symmetry.space_group_name_H-M   'P 1'
#
loop_
_entity.id
_entity.type
_entity.pdbx_description
1 polymer ?
#
loop_
_entity_poly.entity_id
_entity_poly.type
_entity_poly.pdbx_seq_one_letter_code
_entity_poly.pdbx_strand_id
1 'polypeptide(L)'
;MPRTIRTLTASEVETLVDWAAGEGWNPGIGDAAAFRTADPDCFIGAFVDGEMVAGISAVAYGTGFGFIGLYICRPDRRGEGHGKAVWDAGMARLGDRIIGLDGVAEQRANYQRMGFVPVYETVRYSGRPAGLPGGSDIRPVMAGDMAGILAYDRKRFPAPREAFLREWLRQPRIALLCGG
;
A
#
# COMPACT_ATOMS: atom_id res chain seq x y z
N MET A 1 21.40 16.72 -13.07
CA MET A 1 21.61 16.95 -11.63
C MET A 1 21.55 15.62 -10.90
N PRO A 2 22.40 15.37 -9.90
CA PRO A 2 22.38 14.11 -9.16
C PRO A 2 21.09 14.02 -8.34
N ARG A 3 20.47 12.84 -8.35
CA ARG A 3 19.31 12.53 -7.52
C ARG A 3 19.76 11.70 -6.32
N THR A 4 19.09 11.87 -5.18
CA THR A 4 19.26 11.00 -4.01
C THR A 4 18.03 10.12 -3.86
N ILE A 5 18.23 8.83 -3.57
CA ILE A 5 17.15 7.88 -3.26
C ILE A 5 17.27 7.46 -1.80
N ARG A 6 16.18 7.56 -1.03
CA ARG A 6 16.17 7.17 0.38
C ARG A 6 14.77 6.85 0.90
N THR A 7 14.73 6.21 2.06
CA THR A 7 13.49 6.04 2.84
C THR A 7 12.88 7.41 3.17
N LEU A 8 11.55 7.48 3.09
CA LEU A 8 10.77 8.65 3.46
C LEU A 8 10.52 8.71 4.96
N THR A 9 10.63 9.91 5.51
CA THR A 9 10.12 10.22 6.86
C THR A 9 8.59 10.19 6.87
N ALA A 10 7.99 10.09 8.07
CA ALA A 10 6.53 10.07 8.20
C ALA A 10 5.84 11.28 7.51
N SER A 11 6.38 12.49 7.68
CA SER A 11 5.83 13.70 7.05
C SER A 11 5.96 13.70 5.52
N GLU A 12 7.03 13.12 4.98
CA GLU A 12 7.20 12.99 3.53
C GLU A 12 6.26 11.93 2.95
N VAL A 13 5.93 10.88 3.72
CA VAL A 13 4.87 9.94 3.33
C VAL A 13 3.51 10.63 3.28
N GLU A 14 3.18 11.50 4.25
CA GLU A 14 1.93 12.28 4.17
C GLU A 14 1.93 13.19 2.94
N THR A 15 3.05 13.83 2.61
CA THR A 15 3.19 14.61 1.37
C THR A 15 2.92 13.75 0.12
N LEU A 16 3.41 12.50 0.10
CA LEU A 16 3.18 11.56 -0.99
C LEU A 16 1.69 11.15 -1.10
N VAL A 17 1.03 10.97 0.05
CA VAL A 17 -0.42 10.71 0.13
C VAL A 17 -1.22 11.91 -0.38
N ASP A 18 -0.82 13.13 -0.04
CA ASP A 18 -1.45 14.36 -0.54
C ASP A 18 -1.32 14.49 -2.07
N TRP A 19 -0.17 14.12 -2.64
CA TRP A 19 -0.02 14.07 -4.10
C TRP A 19 -1.00 13.09 -4.75
N ALA A 20 -1.14 11.89 -4.16
CA ALA A 20 -2.08 10.90 -4.66
C ALA A 20 -3.54 11.40 -4.57
N ALA A 21 -3.91 12.04 -3.46
CA ALA A 21 -5.22 12.68 -3.31
C ALA A 21 -5.43 13.79 -4.37
N GLY A 22 -4.40 14.59 -4.66
CA GLY A 22 -4.42 15.61 -5.71
C GLY A 22 -4.62 15.05 -7.12
N GLU A 23 -4.21 13.80 -7.37
CA GLU A 23 -4.47 13.07 -8.62
C GLU A 23 -5.82 12.34 -8.63
N GLY A 24 -6.66 12.55 -7.61
CA GLY A 24 -7.97 11.90 -7.47
C GLY A 24 -7.87 10.43 -7.04
N TRP A 25 -6.70 9.98 -6.56
CA TRP A 25 -6.59 8.66 -5.95
C TRP A 25 -7.23 8.71 -4.56
N ASN A 26 -7.64 7.56 -4.04
CA ASN A 26 -8.30 7.47 -2.74
C ASN A 26 -7.51 6.57 -1.76
N PRO A 27 -6.31 6.98 -1.29
CA PRO A 27 -5.62 6.29 -0.21
C PRO A 27 -6.49 6.24 1.05
N GLY A 28 -6.47 5.12 1.79
CA GLY A 28 -7.24 5.02 3.03
C GLY A 28 -6.63 5.86 4.15
N ILE A 29 -7.49 6.50 4.93
CA ILE A 29 -7.08 7.26 6.12
C ILE A 29 -6.32 6.34 7.08
N GLY A 30 -5.08 6.72 7.41
CA GLY A 30 -4.20 5.98 8.30
C GLY A 30 -3.57 4.73 7.68
N ASP A 31 -3.67 4.50 6.36
CA ASP A 31 -3.03 3.34 5.71
C ASP A 31 -1.50 3.46 5.76
N ALA A 32 -0.97 4.67 5.56
CA ALA A 32 0.46 4.95 5.62
C ALA A 32 1.09 4.51 6.96
N ALA A 33 0.44 4.82 8.09
CA ALA A 33 0.90 4.41 9.42
C ALA A 33 0.90 2.89 9.59
N ALA A 34 -0.13 2.19 9.10
CA ALA A 34 -0.20 0.73 9.15
C ALA A 34 0.90 0.07 8.30
N PHE A 35 1.17 0.59 7.10
CA PHE A 35 2.27 0.10 6.25
C PHE A 35 3.65 0.35 6.89
N ARG A 36 3.91 1.55 7.45
CA ARG A 36 5.17 1.81 8.16
C ARG A 36 5.34 0.93 9.40
N THR A 37 4.25 0.56 10.07
CA THR A 37 4.30 -0.36 11.22
C THR A 37 4.64 -1.77 10.77
N ALA A 38 4.16 -2.19 9.59
CA ALA A 38 4.51 -3.47 8.99
C ALA A 38 5.97 -3.51 8.51
N ASP A 39 6.44 -2.39 7.95
CA ASP A 39 7.76 -2.24 7.37
C ASP A 39 8.20 -0.76 7.43
N PRO A 40 9.08 -0.37 8.37
CA PRO A 40 9.50 1.02 8.58
C PRO A 40 10.17 1.66 7.35
N ASP A 41 10.72 0.86 6.45
CA ASP A 41 11.50 1.31 5.30
C ASP A 41 10.73 1.18 3.97
N CYS A 42 9.42 0.91 4.02
CA CYS A 42 8.65 0.59 2.81
C CYS A 42 8.40 1.77 1.87
N PHE A 43 8.49 3.02 2.35
CA PHE A 43 8.30 4.19 1.49
C PHE A 43 9.64 4.75 1.05
N ILE A 44 9.86 4.82 -0.26
CA ILE A 44 11.11 5.29 -0.86
C ILE A 44 10.82 6.53 -1.71
N GLY A 45 11.65 7.55 -1.58
CA GLY A 45 11.56 8.78 -2.36
C GLY A 45 12.80 9.09 -3.18
N ALA A 46 12.59 9.85 -4.25
CA ALA A 46 13.65 10.51 -5.01
C ALA A 46 13.70 12.00 -4.68
N PHE A 47 14.91 12.51 -4.50
CA PHE A 47 15.18 13.90 -4.16
C PHE A 47 16.13 14.55 -5.16
N VAL A 48 15.81 15.76 -5.60
CA VAL A 48 16.65 16.61 -6.45
C VAL A 48 16.77 17.97 -5.76
N ASP A 49 18.00 18.43 -5.53
CA ASP A 49 18.28 19.69 -4.82
C ASP A 49 17.57 19.81 -3.45
N GLY A 50 17.41 18.68 -2.75
CA GLY A 50 16.74 18.60 -1.45
C GLY A 50 15.22 18.48 -1.53
N GLU A 51 14.60 18.64 -2.69
CA GLU A 51 13.15 18.51 -2.87
C GLU A 51 12.75 17.09 -3.28
N MET A 52 11.69 16.57 -2.67
CA MET A 52 11.08 15.31 -3.09
C MET A 52 10.40 15.49 -4.46
N VAL A 53 10.68 14.58 -5.40
CA VAL A 53 10.16 14.63 -6.78
C VAL A 53 9.38 13.39 -7.20
N ALA A 54 9.59 12.26 -6.54
CA ALA A 54 8.83 11.03 -6.76
C ALA A 54 8.86 10.15 -5.50
N GLY A 55 7.90 9.23 -5.38
CA GLY A 55 7.87 8.24 -4.32
C GLY A 55 7.16 6.95 -4.72
N ILE A 56 7.39 5.90 -3.94
CA ILE A 56 6.82 4.57 -4.10
C ILE A 56 6.65 3.92 -2.73
N SER A 57 5.60 3.11 -2.57
CA SER A 57 5.48 2.13 -1.50
C SER A 57 5.94 0.77 -2.03
N ALA A 58 6.91 0.16 -1.35
CA ALA A 58 7.49 -1.15 -1.63
C ALA A 58 7.56 -1.92 -0.30
N VAL A 59 6.42 -2.48 0.12
CA VAL A 59 6.25 -3.13 1.42
C VAL A 59 6.77 -4.55 1.37
N ALA A 60 7.73 -4.89 2.24
CA ALA A 60 8.26 -6.25 2.36
C ALA A 60 7.56 -7.01 3.49
N TYR A 61 6.82 -8.07 3.14
CA TYR A 61 6.21 -8.98 4.12
C TYR A 61 7.08 -10.23 4.30
N GLY A 62 7.91 -10.22 5.35
CA GLY A 62 8.88 -11.28 5.59
C GLY A 62 9.84 -11.44 4.41
N THR A 63 10.20 -12.68 4.06
CA THR A 63 11.12 -13.00 2.97
C THR A 63 10.44 -13.47 1.69
N GLY A 64 9.11 -13.70 1.71
CA GLY A 64 8.41 -14.38 0.61
C GLY A 64 7.55 -13.48 -0.28
N PHE A 65 7.05 -12.35 0.23
CA PHE A 65 6.08 -11.53 -0.50
C PHE A 65 6.35 -10.03 -0.35
N GLY A 66 6.22 -9.30 -1.44
CA GLY A 66 6.30 -7.85 -1.50
C GLY A 66 5.09 -7.27 -2.23
N PHE A 67 4.70 -6.05 -1.87
CA PHE A 67 3.64 -5.34 -2.57
C PHE A 67 4.05 -3.92 -2.94
N ILE A 68 3.87 -3.56 -4.21
CA ILE A 68 4.14 -2.22 -4.72
C ILE A 68 2.84 -1.44 -4.84
N GLY A 69 2.85 -0.21 -4.35
CA GLY A 69 1.74 0.73 -4.45
C GLY A 69 2.22 2.17 -4.33
N LEU A 70 1.27 3.12 -4.38
CA LEU A 70 1.52 4.56 -4.21
C LEU A 70 2.74 5.06 -5.02
N TYR A 71 2.84 4.62 -6.27
CA TYR A 71 3.94 4.98 -7.17
C TYR A 71 3.60 6.25 -7.94
N ILE A 72 4.17 7.39 -7.53
CA ILE A 72 3.79 8.71 -8.03
C ILE A 72 5.01 9.60 -8.24
N CYS A 73 4.96 10.42 -9.29
CA CYS A 73 5.97 11.42 -9.61
C CYS A 73 5.29 12.76 -9.78
N ARG A 74 5.84 13.79 -9.13
CA ARG A 74 5.38 15.18 -9.23
C ARG A 74 5.15 15.56 -10.69
N PRO A 75 3.99 16.13 -11.06
CA PRO A 75 3.65 16.42 -12.45
C PRO A 75 4.71 17.23 -13.20
N ASP A 76 5.31 18.22 -12.55
CA ASP A 76 6.33 19.12 -13.08
C ASP A 76 7.70 18.45 -13.29
N ARG A 77 7.89 17.22 -12.79
CA ARG A 77 9.15 16.46 -12.86
C ARG A 77 9.01 15.14 -13.63
N ARG A 78 7.86 14.89 -14.25
CA ARG A 78 7.59 13.69 -15.05
C ARG A 78 8.45 13.70 -16.33
N GLY A 79 8.77 12.52 -16.85
CA GLY A 79 9.63 12.37 -18.04
C GLY A 79 11.14 12.48 -17.78
N GLU A 80 11.57 12.91 -16.58
CA GLU A 80 12.99 13.00 -16.19
C GLU A 80 13.55 11.70 -15.57
N GLY A 81 12.76 10.63 -15.58
CA GLY A 81 13.14 9.31 -15.08
C GLY A 81 13.14 9.16 -13.55
N HIS A 82 12.64 10.12 -12.76
CA HIS A 82 12.58 10.01 -11.29
C HIS A 82 11.69 8.87 -10.81
N GLY A 83 10.54 8.70 -11.45
CA GLY A 83 9.67 7.57 -11.20
C GLY A 83 10.38 6.22 -11.41
N LYS A 84 11.12 6.08 -12.52
CA LYS A 84 11.90 4.86 -12.78
C LYS A 84 12.92 4.59 -11.66
N ALA A 85 13.57 5.63 -11.13
CA ALA A 85 14.56 5.43 -10.08
C ALA A 85 13.96 4.96 -8.75
N VAL A 86 12.80 5.48 -8.34
CA VAL A 86 12.12 4.94 -7.15
C VAL A 86 11.59 3.54 -7.40
N TRP A 87 11.11 3.24 -8.61
CA TRP A 87 10.73 1.88 -9.02
C TRP A 87 11.90 0.90 -8.91
N ASP A 88 13.05 1.23 -9.51
CA ASP A 88 14.25 0.38 -9.47
C ASP A 88 14.71 0.14 -8.03
N ALA A 89 14.68 1.18 -7.18
CA ALA A 89 15.00 1.06 -5.76
C ALA A 89 14.01 0.19 -4.99
N GLY A 90 12.71 0.32 -5.27
CA GLY A 90 11.66 -0.53 -4.71
C GLY A 90 11.83 -2.00 -5.10
N MET A 91 12.08 -2.28 -6.38
CA MET A 91 12.35 -3.64 -6.86
C MET A 91 13.62 -4.22 -6.23
N ALA A 92 14.71 -3.45 -6.16
CA ALA A 92 15.95 -3.88 -5.53
C ALA A 92 15.75 -4.20 -4.03
N ARG A 93 14.94 -3.39 -3.33
CA ARG A 93 14.56 -3.62 -1.94
C ARG A 93 13.77 -4.92 -1.77
N LEU A 94 12.79 -5.15 -2.63
CA LEU A 94 11.92 -6.33 -2.53
C LEU A 94 12.67 -7.62 -2.90
N GLY A 95 13.74 -7.53 -3.71
CA GLY A 95 14.63 -8.64 -4.00
C GLY A 95 13.90 -9.83 -4.61
N ASP A 96 14.20 -11.04 -4.14
CA ASP A 96 13.66 -12.31 -4.67
C ASP A 96 12.24 -12.66 -4.20
N ARG A 97 11.53 -11.71 -3.56
CA ARG A 97 10.14 -11.93 -3.13
C ARG A 97 9.22 -12.12 -4.34
N ILE A 98 8.10 -12.80 -4.12
CA ILE A 98 6.96 -12.67 -5.03
C ILE A 98 6.42 -11.24 -4.89
N ILE A 99 6.35 -10.48 -5.98
CA ILE A 99 5.93 -9.08 -5.95
C ILE A 99 4.55 -8.95 -6.59
N GLY A 100 3.59 -8.39 -5.84
CA GLY A 100 2.27 -7.98 -6.33
C GLY A 100 2.15 -6.47 -6.49
N LEU A 101 1.25 -6.04 -7.35
CA LEU A 101 0.79 -4.65 -7.46
C LEU A 101 -0.61 -4.62 -8.06
N ASP A 102 -1.34 -3.54 -7.79
CA ASP A 102 -2.59 -3.23 -8.48
C ASP A 102 -2.32 -2.14 -9.52
N GLY A 103 -2.46 -2.50 -10.79
CA GLY A 103 -2.29 -1.59 -11.91
C GLY A 103 -3.62 -1.11 -12.46
N VAL A 104 -3.74 0.20 -12.72
CA VAL A 104 -4.84 0.71 -13.55
C VAL A 104 -4.77 0.10 -14.95
N ALA A 105 -5.91 -0.03 -15.62
CA ALA A 105 -6.01 -0.74 -16.90
C ALA A 105 -5.00 -0.22 -17.95
N GLU A 106 -4.79 1.09 -17.97
CA GLU A 106 -3.87 1.80 -18.84
C GLU A 106 -2.40 1.39 -18.64
N GLN A 107 -2.04 0.91 -17.44
CA GLN A 107 -0.68 0.52 -17.08
C GLN A 107 -0.41 -0.98 -17.21
N ARG A 108 -1.44 -1.81 -17.49
CA ARG A 108 -1.31 -3.27 -17.57
C ARG A 108 -0.22 -3.71 -18.56
N ALA A 109 -0.22 -3.14 -19.76
CA ALA A 109 0.79 -3.46 -20.77
C ALA A 109 2.21 -3.07 -20.33
N ASN A 110 2.36 -2.01 -19.53
CA ASN A 110 3.64 -1.58 -19.00
C ASN A 110 4.18 -2.60 -17.98
N TYR A 111 3.35 -3.02 -17.03
CA TYR A 111 3.74 -4.02 -16.02
C TYR A 111 4.04 -5.39 -16.64
N GLN A 112 3.31 -5.78 -17.69
CA GLN A 112 3.63 -7.01 -18.44
C GLN A 112 5.03 -6.99 -19.06
N ARG A 113 5.47 -5.85 -19.60
CA ARG A 113 6.86 -5.69 -20.09
C ARG A 113 7.89 -5.79 -18.97
N MET A 114 7.48 -5.52 -17.73
CA MET A 114 8.31 -5.67 -16.53
C MET A 114 8.26 -7.07 -15.92
N GLY A 115 7.58 -8.03 -16.57
CA GLY A 115 7.50 -9.43 -16.13
C GLY A 115 6.32 -9.75 -15.22
N PHE A 116 5.43 -8.80 -14.95
CA PHE A 116 4.21 -9.07 -14.17
C PHE A 116 3.17 -9.81 -15.00
N VAL A 117 2.49 -10.76 -14.36
CA VAL A 117 1.44 -11.56 -14.98
C VAL A 117 0.09 -11.21 -14.34
N PRO A 118 -0.99 -10.96 -15.12
CA PRO A 118 -2.31 -10.72 -14.55
C PRO A 118 -2.81 -11.92 -13.74
N VAL A 119 -3.35 -11.67 -12.54
CA VAL A 119 -3.89 -12.73 -11.67
C VAL A 119 -5.41 -12.63 -11.55
N TYR A 120 -5.92 -11.46 -11.14
CA TYR A 120 -7.33 -11.15 -11.03
C TYR A 120 -7.54 -9.63 -11.08
N GLU A 121 -8.80 -9.20 -11.07
CA GLU A 121 -9.19 -7.80 -11.04
C GLU A 121 -9.60 -7.38 -9.63
N THR A 122 -9.12 -6.21 -9.20
CA THR A 122 -9.58 -5.52 -7.99
C THR A 122 -10.57 -4.42 -8.38
N VAL A 123 -11.84 -4.58 -8.03
CA VAL A 123 -12.90 -3.62 -8.35
C VAL A 123 -13.31 -2.85 -7.10
N ARG A 124 -13.34 -1.52 -7.20
CA ARG A 124 -13.78 -0.63 -6.11
C ARG A 124 -15.20 -0.16 -6.37
N TYR A 125 -16.12 -0.51 -5.47
CA TYR A 125 -17.49 -0.02 -5.48
C TYR A 125 -17.64 1.20 -4.55
N SER A 126 -18.46 2.17 -4.95
CA SER A 126 -18.87 3.30 -4.12
C SER A 126 -20.36 3.53 -4.25
N GLY A 127 -21.00 4.01 -3.19
CA GLY A 127 -22.43 4.21 -3.16
C GLY A 127 -22.95 4.52 -1.76
N ARG A 128 -24.25 4.77 -1.65
CA ARG A 128 -24.94 4.86 -0.36
C ARG A 128 -25.48 3.48 0.00
N PRO A 129 -25.28 2.99 1.23
CA PRO A 129 -25.91 1.75 1.65
C PRO A 129 -27.42 1.88 1.54
N ALA A 130 -28.05 1.07 0.69
CA ALA A 130 -29.46 0.74 0.87
C ALA A 130 -29.50 -0.12 2.14
N GLY A 131 -30.32 0.25 3.14
CA GLY A 131 -30.24 -0.26 4.52
C GLY A 131 -29.76 -1.71 4.63
N LEU A 132 -28.73 -1.92 5.44
CA LEU A 132 -28.19 -3.27 5.66
C LEU A 132 -29.28 -4.11 6.34
N PRO A 133 -29.61 -5.31 5.85
CA PRO A 133 -30.40 -6.25 6.64
C PRO A 133 -29.66 -6.46 7.96
N GLY A 134 -30.35 -6.30 9.09
CA GLY A 134 -29.75 -6.45 10.41
C GLY A 134 -29.14 -7.85 10.53
N GLY A 135 -27.81 -7.92 10.63
CA GLY A 135 -27.12 -9.15 11.00
C GLY A 135 -27.19 -9.32 12.50
N SER A 136 -27.77 -10.44 12.97
CA SER A 136 -27.50 -10.93 14.31
C SER A 136 -26.03 -11.35 14.37
N ASP A 137 -25.32 -11.00 15.44
CA ASP A 137 -23.92 -11.38 15.73
C ASP A 137 -22.79 -10.53 15.12
N ILE A 138 -23.04 -9.27 14.76
CA ILE A 138 -21.96 -8.32 14.49
C ILE A 138 -21.58 -7.56 15.76
N ARG A 139 -20.28 -7.57 16.12
CA ARG A 139 -19.74 -6.82 17.26
C ARG A 139 -18.40 -6.17 16.95
N PRO A 140 -17.96 -5.15 17.71
CA PRO A 140 -16.60 -4.62 17.61
C PRO A 140 -15.54 -5.70 17.81
N VAL A 141 -14.43 -5.55 17.08
CA VAL A 141 -13.22 -6.35 17.30
C VAL A 141 -12.62 -5.99 18.66
N MET A 142 -12.34 -7.02 19.45
CA MET A 142 -11.72 -6.94 20.77
C MET A 142 -10.31 -7.54 20.72
N ALA A 143 -9.48 -7.24 21.73
CA ALA A 143 -8.11 -7.75 21.78
C ALA A 143 -8.01 -9.29 21.68
N GLY A 144 -8.99 -10.00 22.26
CA GLY A 144 -9.07 -11.47 22.21
C GLY A 144 -9.32 -12.06 20.82
N ASP A 145 -9.81 -11.26 19.86
CA ASP A 145 -10.14 -11.73 18.51
C ASP A 145 -8.94 -11.77 17.57
N MET A 146 -7.83 -11.12 17.96
CA MET A 146 -6.66 -10.97 17.08
C MET A 146 -6.12 -12.31 16.60
N ALA A 147 -6.09 -13.33 17.45
CA ALA A 147 -5.62 -14.65 17.04
C ALA A 147 -6.48 -15.25 15.91
N GLY A 148 -7.80 -15.11 16.00
CA GLY A 148 -8.74 -15.59 14.97
C GLY A 148 -8.61 -14.79 13.66
N ILE A 149 -8.47 -13.46 13.76
CA ILE A 149 -8.28 -12.58 12.61
C ILE A 149 -6.99 -12.93 11.87
N LEU A 150 -5.88 -13.11 12.59
CA LEU A 150 -4.59 -13.48 12.01
C LEU A 150 -4.64 -14.85 11.35
N ALA A 151 -5.30 -15.82 11.98
CA ALA A 151 -5.48 -17.15 11.41
C ALA A 151 -6.35 -17.13 10.14
N TYR A 152 -7.37 -16.28 10.08
CA TYR A 152 -8.18 -16.08 8.88
C TYR A 152 -7.38 -15.39 7.77
N ASP A 153 -6.70 -14.29 8.08
CA ASP A 153 -5.90 -13.52 7.13
C ASP A 153 -4.81 -14.37 6.49
N ARG A 154 -4.15 -15.23 7.27
CA ARG A 154 -3.08 -16.10 6.79
C ARG A 154 -3.53 -17.08 5.69
N LYS A 155 -4.82 -17.44 5.64
CA LYS A 155 -5.39 -18.29 4.58
C LYS A 155 -5.61 -17.53 3.27
N ARG A 156 -5.54 -16.19 3.29
CA ARG A 156 -5.91 -15.31 2.17
C ARG A 156 -4.74 -14.46 1.69
N PHE A 157 -3.88 -14.00 2.59
CA PHE A 157 -2.72 -13.17 2.26
C PHE A 157 -1.43 -14.01 2.16
N PRO A 158 -0.56 -13.80 1.15
CA PRO A 158 0.60 -14.66 0.89
C PRO A 158 1.64 -14.71 2.03
N ALA A 159 1.67 -13.70 2.91
CA ALA A 159 2.62 -13.60 4.02
C ALA A 159 1.93 -13.28 5.36
N PRO A 160 2.56 -13.53 6.52
CA PRO A 160 2.09 -12.97 7.78
C PRO A 160 2.21 -11.43 7.76
N ARG A 161 1.17 -10.72 8.22
CA ARG A 161 1.15 -9.25 8.29
C ARG A 161 0.56 -8.75 9.61
N GLU A 162 0.97 -9.36 10.71
CA GLU A 162 0.42 -9.07 12.04
C GLU A 162 0.60 -7.61 12.47
N ALA A 163 1.80 -7.06 12.29
CA ALA A 163 2.08 -5.67 12.63
C ALA A 163 1.18 -4.69 11.85
N PHE A 164 0.95 -4.97 10.56
CA PHE A 164 -0.02 -4.24 9.74
C PHE A 164 -1.43 -4.32 10.34
N LEU A 165 -1.95 -5.52 10.59
CA LEU A 165 -3.34 -5.71 11.03
C LEU A 165 -3.59 -5.12 12.42
N ARG A 166 -2.63 -5.23 13.34
CA ARG A 166 -2.73 -4.64 14.68
C ARG A 166 -2.85 -3.13 14.65
N GLU A 167 -2.18 -2.47 13.70
CA GLU A 167 -2.29 -1.02 13.52
C GLU A 167 -3.53 -0.66 12.70
N TRP A 168 -3.78 -1.38 11.61
CA TRP A 168 -4.84 -1.08 10.66
C TRP A 168 -6.24 -1.18 11.30
N LEU A 169 -6.46 -2.12 12.21
CA LEU A 169 -7.74 -2.31 12.89
C LEU A 169 -8.01 -1.30 14.02
N ARG A 170 -7.06 -0.41 14.34
CA ARG A 170 -7.26 0.64 15.34
C ARG A 170 -8.10 1.79 14.79
N GLN A 171 -8.58 2.64 15.70
CA GLN A 171 -9.14 3.93 15.35
C GLN A 171 -8.18 4.71 14.44
N PRO A 172 -8.68 5.47 13.45
CA PRO A 172 -10.08 5.88 13.27
C PRO A 172 -10.98 4.83 12.58
N ARG A 173 -10.45 3.65 12.21
CA ARG A 173 -11.25 2.61 11.58
C ARG A 173 -12.18 1.95 12.60
N ILE A 174 -13.37 1.58 12.14
CA ILE A 174 -14.34 0.79 12.90
C ILE A 174 -14.19 -0.65 12.44
N ALA A 175 -13.48 -1.46 13.23
CA ALA A 175 -13.32 -2.88 12.98
C ALA A 175 -14.47 -3.67 13.63
N LEU A 176 -15.22 -4.41 12.82
CA LEU A 176 -16.32 -5.26 13.26
C LEU A 176 -16.03 -6.72 12.89
N LEU A 177 -16.45 -7.65 13.75
CA LEU A 177 -16.42 -9.08 13.53
C LEU A 177 -17.87 -9.57 13.43
N CYS A 178 -18.14 -10.43 12.44
CA CYS A 178 -19.36 -11.22 12.41
C CYS A 178 -19.07 -12.56 13.08
N GLY A 179 -19.77 -12.86 14.17
CA GLY A 179 -19.79 -14.17 14.78
C GLY A 179 -20.64 -15.11 13.94
N GLY A 180 -20.06 -16.23 13.52
CA GLY A 180 -20.74 -17.36 12.90
C GLY A 180 -20.12 -18.65 13.43
#